data_AF-A0A0R3SCF2-F1
#
_entry.id   AF-A0A0R3SCF2-F1
#
_cell.length_a   1.000
_cell.length_b   1.000
_cell.length_c   1.000
_cell.angle_alpha   90.00
_cell.angle_beta   90.00
_cell.angle_gamma   90.00
#
_symmetry.space_group_name_H-M   'P 1'
#
loop_
_entity.id
_entity.type
_entity.pdbx_description
1 polymer ?
#
loop_
_entity_poly.entity_id
_entity_poly.type
_entity_poly.pdbx_seq_one_letter_code
_entity_poly.pdbx_strand_id
1 'polypeptide(L)'
;MRYIRCYAYTVILVSLVLYLIGLAITGLGIYLLVSGYVSEANGQLSFIAVPCIAITILGIIPVFLAICGCWGALRYNRCCLGMYFTFLLFVFAAEVATGIAGVVFKDEVRSYVLRYLKTAVDEYQPSERLTTLDLFQLTFQCCGYKGFTDYGTRPIPKSCCSYNDCEVSTVPGCFTRTTEIEKQTMVICAVIIGLAVVQLVGLVFSMILCCAAKDRPDMHSYQPVTVQ
;
A
#
# COMPACT_ATOMS: atom_id res chain seq x y z
N MET A 1 -3.50 18.20 31.88
CA MET A 1 -4.69 17.83 31.07
C MET A 1 -4.65 18.24 29.59
N ARG A 2 -4.11 19.41 29.20
CA ARG A 2 -4.08 19.86 27.79
C ARG A 2 -3.22 18.96 26.87
N TYR A 3 -2.03 18.52 27.33
CA TYR A 3 -1.10 17.69 26.56
C TYR A 3 -1.65 16.29 26.20
N ILE A 4 -2.39 15.65 27.11
CA ILE A 4 -3.04 14.34 26.84
C ILE A 4 -4.04 14.45 25.69
N ARG A 5 -4.75 15.58 25.59
CA ARG A 5 -5.68 15.81 24.48
C ARG A 5 -4.92 15.94 23.16
N CYS A 6 -3.79 16.64 23.13
CA CYS A 6 -2.94 16.72 21.92
C CYS A 6 -2.51 15.33 21.44
N TYR A 7 -2.05 14.46 22.34
CA TYR A 7 -1.69 13.09 21.96
C TYR A 7 -2.89 12.29 21.43
N ALA A 8 -4.05 12.40 22.08
CA ALA A 8 -5.28 11.75 21.61
C ALA A 8 -5.70 12.27 20.21
N TYR A 9 -5.62 13.58 19.97
CA TYR A 9 -5.90 14.16 18.65
C TYR A 9 -4.94 13.66 17.59
N THR A 10 -3.65 13.53 17.88
CA THR A 10 -2.69 13.00 16.91
C THR A 10 -2.98 11.54 16.58
N VAL A 11 -3.26 10.69 17.58
CA VAL A 11 -3.61 9.29 17.34
C VAL A 11 -4.90 9.17 16.53
N ILE A 12 -5.91 10.01 16.81
CA ILE A 12 -7.16 10.06 16.03
C ILE A 12 -6.88 10.48 14.59
N LEU A 13 -6.07 11.52 14.36
CA LEU A 13 -5.75 12.01 13.02
C LEU A 13 -4.99 10.95 12.20
N VAL A 14 -3.97 10.32 12.79
CA VAL A 14 -3.23 9.23 12.13
C VAL A 14 -4.15 8.05 11.85
N SER A 15 -5.01 7.67 12.80
CA SER A 15 -5.98 6.59 12.60
C SER A 15 -7.00 6.92 11.50
N LEU A 16 -7.47 8.17 11.41
CA LEU A 16 -8.38 8.59 10.35
C LEU A 16 -7.73 8.50 8.96
N VAL A 17 -6.46 8.89 8.84
CA VAL A 17 -5.71 8.74 7.58
C VAL A 17 -5.58 7.26 7.20
N LEU A 18 -5.22 6.39 8.16
CA LEU A 18 -5.14 4.94 7.94
C LEU A 18 -6.50 4.34 7.56
N TYR A 19 -7.58 4.81 8.17
CA TYR A 19 -8.94 4.40 7.84
C TYR A 19 -9.30 4.72 6.38
N LEU A 20 -9.02 5.95 5.93
CA LEU A 20 -9.30 6.37 4.56
C LEU A 20 -8.46 5.60 3.53
N ILE A 21 -7.18 5.38 3.82
CA ILE A 21 -6.29 4.57 2.98
C ILE A 21 -6.80 3.12 2.91
N GLY A 22 -7.16 2.53 4.04
CA GLY A 22 -7.69 1.16 4.11
C GLY A 22 -9.01 1.01 3.35
N LEU A 23 -9.92 1.98 3.44
CA LEU A 23 -11.15 2.00 2.65
C LEU A 23 -10.88 2.10 1.16
N ALA A 24 -9.94 2.95 0.73
CA ALA A 24 -9.57 3.08 -0.67
C ALA A 24 -9.00 1.76 -1.22
N ILE A 25 -8.09 1.11 -0.47
CA ILE A 25 -7.50 -0.18 -0.85
C ILE A 25 -8.56 -1.27 -0.92
N THR A 26 -9.43 -1.35 0.09
CA THR A 26 -10.53 -2.33 0.13
C THR A 26 -11.51 -2.10 -1.03
N GLY A 27 -11.87 -0.85 -1.28
CA GLY A 27 -12.76 -0.46 -2.37
C GLY A 27 -12.18 -0.81 -3.74
N LEU A 28 -10.87 -0.57 -3.94
CA LEU A 28 -10.17 -0.97 -5.16
C LEU A 28 -10.16 -2.50 -5.31
N GLY A 29 -9.86 -3.24 -4.25
CA GLY A 29 -9.90 -4.70 -4.27
C GLY A 29 -11.27 -5.27 -4.65
N ILE A 30 -12.34 -4.75 -4.04
CA ILE A 30 -13.73 -5.13 -4.37
C ILE A 30 -14.06 -4.74 -5.81
N TYR A 31 -13.70 -3.53 -6.24
CA TYR A 31 -13.95 -3.08 -7.61
C TYR A 31 -13.29 -4.00 -8.63
N LEU A 32 -12.04 -4.40 -8.40
CA LEU A 32 -11.31 -5.34 -9.27
C LEU A 32 -11.97 -6.72 -9.30
N LEU A 33 -12.50 -7.20 -8.16
CA LEU A 33 -13.23 -8.46 -8.08
C LEU A 33 -14.55 -8.45 -8.87
N VAL A 34 -15.28 -7.33 -8.83
CA VAL A 34 -16.60 -7.21 -9.46
C VAL A 34 -16.53 -6.87 -10.95
N SER A 35 -15.48 -6.18 -11.39
CA SER A 35 -15.32 -5.71 -12.78
C SER A 35 -15.05 -6.82 -13.82
N GLY A 36 -15.08 -8.09 -13.42
CA GLY A 36 -15.02 -9.22 -14.36
C GLY A 36 -13.63 -9.45 -14.98
N TYR A 37 -12.59 -8.80 -14.47
CA TYR A 37 -11.18 -9.15 -14.77
C TYR A 37 -10.78 -10.50 -14.19
N VAL A 38 -11.61 -11.03 -13.28
CA VAL A 38 -11.26 -12.14 -12.38
C VAL A 38 -11.89 -13.47 -12.79
N SER A 39 -12.94 -13.39 -13.61
CA SER A 39 -13.65 -14.56 -14.12
C SER A 39 -13.13 -14.92 -15.50
N GLU A 40 -12.58 -16.12 -15.65
CA GLU A 40 -12.29 -16.70 -16.96
C GLU A 40 -13.57 -17.30 -17.58
N ALA A 41 -13.62 -17.35 -18.92
CA ALA A 41 -14.76 -17.88 -19.68
C ALA A 41 -15.11 -19.34 -19.32
N ASN A 42 -14.20 -20.06 -18.65
CA ASN A 42 -14.31 -21.46 -18.31
C ASN A 42 -14.91 -21.69 -16.90
N GLY A 43 -15.29 -20.62 -16.20
CA GLY A 43 -15.81 -20.71 -14.82
C GLY A 43 -14.73 -20.97 -13.75
N GLN A 44 -13.45 -20.97 -14.14
CA GLN A 44 -12.33 -21.06 -13.20
C GLN A 44 -11.90 -19.67 -12.72
N LEU A 45 -11.37 -19.64 -11.51
CA LEU A 45 -10.87 -18.44 -10.86
C LEU A 45 -9.54 -18.04 -11.52
N SER A 46 -9.49 -16.86 -12.16
CA SER A 46 -8.27 -16.41 -12.84
C SER A 46 -7.08 -16.30 -11.90
N PHE A 47 -5.86 -16.39 -12.44
CA PHE A 47 -4.63 -16.14 -11.67
C PHE A 47 -4.61 -14.75 -11.00
N ILE A 48 -5.34 -13.77 -11.57
CA ILE A 48 -5.45 -12.40 -11.07
C ILE A 48 -6.41 -12.31 -9.86
N ALA A 49 -7.22 -13.33 -9.60
CA ALA A 49 -8.14 -13.34 -8.46
C ALA A 49 -7.45 -13.36 -7.11
N VAL A 50 -6.42 -14.18 -6.99
CA VAL A 50 -5.65 -14.36 -5.76
C VAL A 50 -5.08 -13.03 -5.27
N PRO A 51 -4.36 -12.23 -6.08
CA PRO A 51 -3.88 -10.93 -5.64
C PRO A 51 -5.01 -9.94 -5.33
N CYS A 52 -6.13 -9.95 -6.07
CA CYS A 52 -7.27 -9.06 -5.78
C CYS A 52 -7.94 -9.37 -4.43
N ILE A 53 -8.11 -10.65 -4.09
CA ILE A 53 -8.62 -11.09 -2.78
C ILE A 53 -7.64 -10.68 -1.68
N ALA A 54 -6.34 -10.91 -1.89
CA ALA A 54 -5.31 -10.53 -0.93
C ALA A 54 -5.30 -9.02 -0.64
N ILE A 55 -5.36 -8.18 -1.66
CA ILE A 55 -5.44 -6.71 -1.51
C ILE A 55 -6.69 -6.31 -0.72
N THR A 56 -7.83 -6.95 -0.98
CA THR A 56 -9.08 -6.69 -0.24
C THR A 56 -8.93 -6.99 1.24
N ILE A 57 -8.37 -8.15 1.59
CA ILE A 57 -8.15 -8.56 2.99
C ILE A 57 -7.14 -7.63 3.66
N LEU A 58 -6.04 -7.30 2.98
CA LEU A 58 -5.01 -6.38 3.48
C LEU A 58 -5.56 -4.96 3.71
N GLY A 59 -6.59 -4.54 2.96
CA GLY A 59 -7.27 -3.27 3.17
C GLY A 59 -8.21 -3.26 4.38
N ILE A 60 -8.86 -4.37 4.71
CA ILE A 60 -9.84 -4.45 5.83
C ILE A 60 -9.14 -4.35 7.19
N ILE A 61 -7.97 -4.95 7.33
CA ILE A 61 -7.19 -4.97 8.57
C ILE A 61 -6.92 -3.55 9.11
N PRO A 62 -6.32 -2.61 8.34
CA PRO A 62 -6.07 -1.25 8.82
C PRO A 62 -7.35 -0.46 9.09
N VAL A 63 -8.46 -0.73 8.40
CA VAL A 63 -9.78 -0.13 8.69
C VAL A 63 -10.23 -0.49 10.11
N PHE A 64 -10.21 -1.77 10.45
CA PHE A 64 -10.59 -2.25 11.78
C PHE A 64 -9.69 -1.65 12.88
N LEU A 65 -8.39 -1.60 12.64
CA LEU A 65 -7.42 -1.11 13.60
C LEU A 65 -7.46 0.41 13.78
N ALA A 66 -7.78 1.15 12.72
CA ALA A 66 -8.05 2.58 12.81
C ALA A 66 -9.28 2.87 13.68
N ILE A 67 -10.34 2.05 13.59
CA ILE A 67 -11.50 2.18 14.48
C ILE A 67 -11.08 1.93 15.93
N CYS A 68 -10.27 0.90 16.19
CA CYS A 68 -9.71 0.64 17.52
C CYS A 68 -8.81 1.79 18.04
N GLY A 69 -7.98 2.39 17.18
CA GLY A 69 -7.16 3.54 17.52
C GLY A 69 -8.01 4.76 17.90
N CYS A 70 -9.02 5.09 17.09
CA CYS A 70 -9.97 6.17 17.36
C CYS A 70 -10.77 5.93 18.65
N TRP A 71 -11.40 4.76 18.79
CA TRP A 71 -12.19 4.41 19.98
C TRP A 71 -11.33 4.36 21.23
N GLY A 72 -10.15 3.79 21.15
CA GLY A 72 -9.21 3.73 22.24
C GLY A 72 -8.77 5.14 22.69
N ALA A 73 -8.46 6.04 21.75
CA ALA A 73 -8.05 7.40 22.08
C ALA A 73 -9.20 8.24 22.67
N LEU A 74 -10.44 8.05 22.19
CA LEU A 74 -11.63 8.76 22.69
C LEU A 74 -12.07 8.25 24.08
N ARG A 75 -12.09 6.93 24.27
CA ARG A 75 -12.59 6.29 25.50
C ARG A 75 -11.49 5.96 26.50
N TYR A 76 -10.23 6.24 26.19
CA TYR A 76 -9.08 5.83 26.99
C TYR A 76 -9.10 4.31 27.29
N ASN A 77 -9.57 3.50 26.33
CA ASN A 77 -9.64 2.04 26.49
C ASN A 77 -8.27 1.40 26.19
N ARG A 78 -7.66 0.84 27.24
CA ARG A 78 -6.32 0.22 27.16
C ARG A 78 -6.25 -0.97 26.22
N CYS A 79 -7.30 -1.77 26.12
CA CYS A 79 -7.31 -2.93 25.24
C CYS A 79 -7.23 -2.49 23.77
N CYS A 80 -8.06 -1.51 23.37
CA CYS A 80 -8.04 -0.96 22.03
C CYS A 80 -6.71 -0.26 21.69
N LEU A 81 -6.13 0.48 22.64
CA LEU A 81 -4.80 1.08 22.49
C LEU A 81 -3.70 0.04 22.37
N GLY A 82 -3.74 -1.01 23.19
CA GLY A 82 -2.78 -2.10 23.17
C GLY A 82 -2.81 -2.88 21.86
N MET A 83 -4.00 -3.16 21.33
CA MET A 83 -4.16 -3.79 20.01
C MET A 83 -3.58 -2.90 18.90
N TYR A 84 -3.89 -1.61 18.92
CA TYR A 84 -3.35 -0.64 17.96
C TYR A 84 -1.81 -0.56 18.01
N PHE A 85 -1.23 -0.45 19.21
CA PHE A 85 0.21 -0.45 19.43
C PHE A 85 0.88 -1.74 18.92
N THR A 86 0.34 -2.90 19.31
CA THR A 86 0.91 -4.20 18.93
C THR A 86 0.92 -4.38 17.42
N PHE A 87 -0.14 -3.94 16.72
CA PHE A 87 -0.19 -4.01 15.27
C PHE A 87 0.81 -3.05 14.62
N LEU A 88 0.87 -1.78 15.06
CA LEU A 88 1.84 -0.84 14.52
C LEU A 88 3.28 -1.35 14.70
N LEU A 89 3.56 -2.04 15.81
CA LEU A 89 4.87 -2.63 16.06
C LEU A 89 5.18 -3.75 15.06
N PHE A 90 4.19 -4.61 14.77
CA PHE A 90 4.33 -5.67 13.77
C PHE A 90 4.56 -5.09 12.37
N VAL A 91 3.81 -4.06 11.97
CA VAL A 91 4.00 -3.38 10.68
C VAL A 91 5.37 -2.74 10.58
N PHE A 92 5.82 -2.05 11.63
CA PHE A 92 7.15 -1.44 11.67
C PHE A 92 8.26 -2.49 11.54
N ALA A 93 8.14 -3.62 12.23
CA ALA A 93 9.09 -4.73 12.10
C ALA A 93 9.09 -5.31 10.68
N ALA A 94 7.91 -5.47 10.07
CA ALA A 94 7.78 -5.93 8.69
C ALA A 94 8.37 -4.92 7.68
N GLU A 95 8.22 -3.62 7.93
CA GLU A 95 8.79 -2.55 7.11
C GLU A 95 10.33 -2.56 7.16
N VAL A 96 10.90 -2.72 8.35
CA VAL A 96 12.36 -2.88 8.53
C VAL A 96 12.86 -4.15 7.82
N ALA A 97 12.18 -5.29 8.02
CA ALA A 97 12.55 -6.55 7.37
C ALA A 97 12.47 -6.44 5.84
N THR A 98 11.42 -5.80 5.32
CA THR A 98 11.24 -5.56 3.88
C THR A 98 12.30 -4.60 3.35
N GLY A 99 12.65 -3.56 4.09
CA GLY A 99 13.73 -2.63 3.72
C GLY A 99 15.08 -3.34 3.62
N ILE A 100 15.42 -4.19 4.61
CA ILE A 100 16.64 -4.99 4.59
C ILE A 100 16.63 -5.97 3.41
N ALA A 101 15.55 -6.74 3.26
CA ALA A 101 15.39 -7.69 2.15
C ALA A 101 15.46 -7.00 0.79
N GLY A 102 14.88 -5.81 0.64
CA GLY A 102 14.90 -5.02 -0.59
C GLY A 102 16.31 -4.58 -0.98
N VAL A 103 17.21 -4.34 -0.02
CA VAL A 103 18.62 -4.02 -0.28
C VAL A 103 19.42 -5.29 -0.60
N VAL A 104 19.21 -6.37 0.18
CA VAL A 104 19.94 -7.63 0.03
C VAL A 104 19.61 -8.34 -1.29
N PHE A 105 18.33 -8.44 -1.64
CA PHE A 105 17.84 -9.16 -2.81
C PHE A 105 17.56 -8.23 -4.01
N LYS A 106 18.09 -7.00 -4.01
CA LYS A 106 17.81 -5.99 -5.05
C LYS A 106 18.06 -6.51 -6.47
N ASP A 107 19.18 -7.22 -6.66
CA ASP A 107 19.62 -7.68 -7.98
C ASP A 107 18.82 -8.89 -8.44
N GLU A 108 18.45 -9.78 -7.50
CA GLU A 108 17.55 -10.89 -7.79
C GLU A 108 16.17 -10.38 -8.18
N VAL A 109 15.55 -9.52 -7.37
CA VAL A 109 14.23 -8.92 -7.68
C VAL A 109 14.25 -8.23 -9.03
N ARG A 110 15.31 -7.45 -9.33
CA ARG A 110 15.48 -6.83 -10.64
C ARG A 110 15.53 -7.86 -11.77
N SER A 111 16.30 -8.94 -11.62
CA SER A 111 16.39 -9.99 -12.64
C SER A 111 15.05 -10.73 -12.85
N TYR A 112 14.30 -10.99 -11.78
CA TYR A 112 12.97 -11.58 -11.84
C TYR A 112 11.98 -10.68 -12.57
N VAL A 113 11.94 -9.39 -12.23
CA VAL A 113 11.08 -8.40 -12.90
C VAL A 113 11.42 -8.28 -14.39
N LEU A 114 12.72 -8.19 -14.73
CA LEU A 114 13.16 -8.11 -16.12
C LEU A 114 12.84 -9.36 -16.93
N ARG A 115 12.97 -10.55 -16.32
CA ARG A 115 12.59 -11.82 -16.96
C ARG A 115 11.08 -11.89 -17.18
N TYR A 116 10.28 -11.54 -16.18
CA TYR A 116 8.82 -11.50 -16.29
C TYR A 116 8.38 -10.53 -17.37
N LEU A 117 8.95 -9.32 -17.40
CA LEU A 117 8.69 -8.32 -18.42
C LEU A 117 9.02 -8.85 -19.82
N LYS A 118 10.17 -9.49 -19.99
CA LYS A 118 10.55 -10.08 -21.26
C LYS A 118 9.53 -11.12 -21.72
N THR A 119 9.15 -12.06 -20.85
CA THR A 119 8.12 -13.05 -21.16
C THR A 119 6.78 -12.40 -21.51
N ALA A 120 6.37 -11.36 -20.78
CA ALA A 120 5.13 -10.65 -21.06
C ALA A 120 5.14 -9.94 -22.43
N VAL A 121 6.28 -9.40 -22.86
CA VAL A 121 6.47 -8.82 -24.21
C VAL A 121 6.50 -9.91 -25.27
N ASP A 122 7.19 -11.02 -25.02
CA ASP A 122 7.30 -12.16 -25.95
C ASP A 122 5.94 -12.83 -26.19
N GLU A 123 5.10 -12.93 -25.16
CA GLU A 123 3.76 -13.53 -25.21
C GLU A 123 2.64 -12.51 -25.48
N TYR A 124 2.98 -11.24 -25.71
CA TYR A 124 1.98 -10.19 -25.90
C TYR A 124 1.03 -10.50 -27.05
N GLN A 125 -0.27 -10.40 -26.75
CA GLN A 125 -1.37 -10.44 -27.70
C GLN A 125 -2.20 -9.15 -27.57
N PRO A 126 -2.65 -8.56 -28.69
CA PRO A 126 -3.47 -7.35 -28.64
C PRO A 126 -4.80 -7.63 -27.93
N SER A 127 -5.05 -6.89 -26.85
CA SER A 127 -6.28 -6.92 -26.07
C SER A 127 -6.84 -5.53 -25.88
N GLU A 128 -8.18 -5.40 -25.84
CA GLU A 128 -8.83 -4.15 -25.43
C GLU A 128 -8.76 -3.94 -23.91
N ARG A 129 -8.56 -5.01 -23.14
CA ARG A 129 -8.36 -4.94 -21.70
C ARG A 129 -6.92 -4.54 -21.39
N LEU A 130 -6.76 -3.68 -20.37
CA LEU A 130 -5.46 -3.34 -19.79
C LEU A 130 -4.80 -4.60 -19.21
N THR A 131 -3.58 -4.89 -19.66
CA THR A 131 -2.75 -5.97 -19.13
C THR A 131 -1.76 -5.46 -18.09
N THR A 132 -1.12 -6.37 -17.36
CA THR A 132 -0.02 -6.04 -16.45
C THR A 132 1.16 -5.40 -17.19
N LEU A 133 1.40 -5.81 -18.44
CA LEU A 133 2.41 -5.20 -19.32
C LEU A 133 2.06 -3.74 -19.62
N ASP A 134 0.80 -3.45 -19.95
CA ASP A 134 0.34 -2.09 -20.23
C ASP A 134 0.54 -1.19 -19.01
N LEU A 135 0.14 -1.64 -17.83
CA LEU A 135 0.33 -0.90 -16.58
C LEU A 135 1.82 -0.65 -16.29
N PHE A 136 2.68 -1.64 -16.56
CA PHE A 136 4.11 -1.49 -16.37
C PHE A 136 4.68 -0.40 -17.29
N GLN A 137 4.32 -0.44 -18.58
CA GLN A 137 4.78 0.52 -19.59
C GLN A 137 4.30 1.95 -19.30
N LEU A 138 3.05 2.10 -18.87
CA LEU A 138 2.49 3.37 -18.42
C LEU A 138 3.20 3.91 -17.17
N THR A 139 3.48 3.05 -16.20
CA THR A 139 4.07 3.44 -14.92
C THR A 139 5.53 3.87 -15.08
N PHE A 140 6.29 3.13 -15.87
CA PHE A 140 7.73 3.38 -16.09
C PHE A 140 8.03 4.22 -17.34
N GLN A 141 7.00 4.61 -18.09
CA GLN A 141 7.10 5.42 -19.31
C GLN A 141 8.14 4.82 -20.27
N CYS A 142 7.96 3.54 -20.59
CA CYS A 142 8.88 2.74 -21.39
C CYS A 142 8.11 1.80 -22.33
N CYS A 143 8.77 1.26 -23.37
CA CYS A 143 8.13 0.39 -24.36
C CYS A 143 8.97 -0.85 -24.67
N GLY A 144 8.33 -2.02 -24.68
CA GLY A 144 8.98 -3.32 -24.90
C GLY A 144 10.02 -3.66 -23.82
N TYR A 145 10.89 -4.64 -24.09
CA TYR A 145 11.98 -5.00 -23.19
C TYR A 145 13.22 -4.12 -23.45
N LYS A 146 13.79 -4.18 -24.66
CA LYS A 146 14.83 -3.27 -25.16
C LYS A 146 14.25 -2.11 -25.99
N GLY A 147 13.05 -2.27 -26.53
CA GLY A 147 12.37 -1.22 -27.28
C GLY A 147 11.15 -1.74 -28.03
N PHE A 148 10.52 -0.86 -28.80
CA PHE A 148 9.31 -1.21 -29.56
C PHE A 148 9.53 -2.30 -30.62
N THR A 149 10.77 -2.48 -31.09
CA THR A 149 11.13 -3.53 -32.04
C THR A 149 10.91 -4.95 -31.49
N ASP A 150 10.81 -5.11 -30.17
CA ASP A 150 10.56 -6.42 -29.54
C ASP A 150 9.17 -6.98 -29.89
N TYR A 151 8.24 -6.14 -30.35
CA TYR A 151 6.94 -6.57 -30.84
C TYR A 151 7.01 -7.21 -32.24
N GLY A 152 8.08 -6.96 -33.00
CA GLY A 152 8.26 -7.48 -34.35
C GLY A 152 7.15 -6.99 -35.28
N THR A 153 6.36 -7.92 -35.81
CA THR A 153 5.20 -7.63 -36.68
C THR A 153 3.90 -7.43 -35.92
N ARG A 154 3.89 -7.66 -34.61
CA ARG A 154 2.70 -7.50 -33.76
C ARG A 154 2.38 -6.01 -33.57
N PRO A 155 1.09 -5.65 -33.42
CA PRO A 155 0.72 -4.27 -33.12
C PRO A 155 1.36 -3.84 -31.79
N ILE A 156 1.91 -2.63 -31.78
CA ILE A 156 2.52 -2.04 -30.59
C ILE A 156 1.41 -1.65 -29.61
N PRO A 157 1.52 -1.97 -28.32
CA PRO A 157 0.55 -1.55 -27.32
C PRO A 157 0.38 -0.03 -27.27
N LYS A 158 -0.87 0.45 -27.13
CA LYS A 158 -1.15 1.89 -26.95
C LYS A 158 -0.54 2.44 -25.65
N SER A 159 -0.29 1.58 -24.67
CA SER A 159 0.38 1.88 -23.40
C SER A 159 1.81 2.39 -23.59
N CYS A 160 2.51 1.99 -24.66
CA CYS A 160 3.84 2.54 -25.01
C CYS A 160 3.82 4.06 -25.23
N CYS A 161 2.70 4.62 -25.69
CA CYS A 161 2.51 6.07 -25.87
C CYS A 161 1.59 6.70 -24.82
N SER A 162 1.32 6.02 -23.70
CA SER A 162 0.36 6.50 -22.70
C SER A 162 -1.00 6.87 -23.27
N TYR A 163 -1.47 6.13 -24.29
CA TYR A 163 -2.71 6.40 -25.03
C TYR A 163 -2.77 7.77 -25.74
N ASN A 164 -1.63 8.44 -25.93
CA ASN A 164 -1.49 9.65 -26.73
C ASN A 164 -0.85 9.34 -28.09
N ASP A 165 -0.90 10.30 -29.02
CA ASP A 165 -0.10 10.22 -30.23
C ASP A 165 1.37 10.54 -29.89
N CYS A 166 2.26 9.57 -30.13
CA CYS A 166 3.68 9.72 -29.87
C CYS A 166 4.53 8.98 -30.91
N GLU A 167 5.75 9.45 -31.11
CA GLU A 167 6.72 8.73 -31.92
C GLU A 167 7.35 7.61 -31.08
N VAL A 168 6.84 6.39 -31.23
CA VAL A 168 7.22 5.23 -30.41
C VAL A 168 8.73 4.96 -30.41
N SER A 169 9.43 5.31 -31.50
CA SER A 169 10.90 5.21 -31.64
C SER A 169 11.67 6.00 -30.57
N THR A 170 11.07 7.06 -30.04
CA THR A 170 11.66 7.93 -29.01
C THR A 170 11.46 7.40 -27.59
N VAL A 171 10.58 6.41 -27.42
CA VAL A 171 10.28 5.82 -26.11
C VAL A 171 11.35 4.80 -25.76
N PRO A 172 12.06 4.95 -24.62
CA PRO A 172 13.13 4.04 -24.25
C PRO A 172 12.61 2.65 -23.90
N GLY A 173 13.44 1.64 -24.12
CA GLY A 173 13.21 0.27 -23.64
C GLY A 173 13.13 0.20 -22.12
N CYS A 174 12.23 -0.63 -21.61
CA CYS A 174 12.04 -0.81 -20.17
C CYS A 174 13.29 -1.38 -19.45
N PHE A 175 14.14 -2.14 -20.14
CA PHE A 175 15.44 -2.58 -19.63
C PHE A 175 16.36 -1.40 -19.34
N THR A 176 16.51 -0.47 -20.29
CA THR A 176 17.33 0.73 -20.10
C THR A 176 16.72 1.60 -19.00
N ARG A 177 15.40 1.78 -19.02
CA ARG A 177 14.71 2.56 -17.99
C ARG A 177 14.93 1.99 -16.60
N THR A 178 14.77 0.67 -16.40
CA THR A 178 15.04 -0.02 -15.13
C THR A 178 16.48 0.11 -14.65
N THR A 179 17.45 0.28 -15.56
CA THR A 179 18.84 0.55 -15.21
C THR A 179 19.08 1.99 -14.76
N GLU A 180 18.27 2.94 -15.24
CA GLU A 180 18.39 4.38 -14.98
C GLU A 180 17.48 4.87 -13.84
N ILE A 181 16.74 3.98 -13.15
CA ILE A 181 15.78 4.34 -12.07
C ILE A 181 16.49 4.72 -10.76
N GLU A 182 17.47 5.60 -10.81
CA GLU A 182 17.97 6.22 -9.58
C GLU A 182 16.94 7.24 -9.04
N LYS A 183 16.23 7.94 -9.95
CA LYS A 183 15.31 9.02 -9.58
C LYS A 183 13.95 8.54 -9.03
N GLN A 184 13.32 7.53 -9.62
CA GLN A 184 12.01 7.06 -9.09
C GLN A 184 12.18 6.20 -7.83
N THR A 185 13.30 5.49 -7.70
CA THR A 185 13.63 4.72 -6.49
C THR A 185 13.74 5.65 -5.28
N MET A 186 14.32 6.86 -5.44
CA MET A 186 14.43 7.85 -4.38
C MET A 186 13.06 8.26 -3.81
N VAL A 187 12.06 8.46 -4.67
CA VAL A 187 10.70 8.85 -4.23
C VAL A 187 10.05 7.72 -3.44
N ILE A 188 10.18 6.47 -3.89
CA ILE A 188 9.64 5.30 -3.19
C ILE A 188 10.30 5.18 -1.80
N CYS A 189 11.64 5.29 -1.73
CA CYS A 189 12.36 5.28 -0.46
C CYS A 189 11.91 6.41 0.47
N ALA A 190 11.70 7.62 -0.04
CA ALA A 190 11.23 8.76 0.75
C ALA A 190 9.82 8.52 1.32
N VAL A 191 8.92 7.92 0.54
CA VAL A 191 7.57 7.55 1.00
C VAL A 191 7.65 6.50 2.12
N ILE A 192 8.46 5.44 1.95
CA ILE A 192 8.64 4.40 2.96
C ILE A 192 9.20 5.01 4.25
N ILE A 193 10.29 5.78 4.17
CA ILE A 193 10.86 6.43 5.36
C ILE A 193 9.84 7.35 6.05
N GLY A 194 9.05 8.10 5.28
CA GLY A 194 7.97 8.93 5.81
C GLY A 194 6.91 8.10 6.55
N LEU A 195 6.51 6.95 6.00
CA LEU A 195 5.57 6.04 6.65
C LEU A 195 6.14 5.47 7.95
N ALA A 196 7.40 5.02 7.96
CA ALA A 196 8.08 4.56 9.16
C ALA A 196 8.10 5.63 10.28
N VAL A 197 8.37 6.89 9.92
CA VAL A 197 8.36 8.02 10.88
C VAL A 197 6.95 8.24 11.45
N VAL A 198 5.92 8.24 10.61
CA VAL A 198 4.52 8.40 11.06
C VAL A 198 4.10 7.24 11.97
N GLN A 199 4.48 6.00 11.64
CA GLN A 199 4.22 4.84 12.49
C GLN A 199 4.91 4.95 13.85
N LEU A 200 6.17 5.39 13.87
CA LEU A 200 6.93 5.58 15.11
C LEU A 200 6.26 6.61 16.02
N VAL A 201 5.78 7.72 15.45
CA VAL A 201 5.01 8.73 16.20
C VAL A 201 3.72 8.11 16.77
N GLY A 202 3.01 7.31 15.97
CA GLY A 202 1.83 6.57 16.42
C GLY A 202 2.11 5.60 17.58
N LEU A 203 3.22 4.86 17.52
CA LEU A 203 3.67 3.95 18.57
C LEU A 203 3.96 4.68 19.88
N VAL A 204 4.74 5.75 19.83
CA VAL A 204 5.12 6.54 21.02
C VAL A 204 3.87 7.15 21.66
N PHE A 205 2.99 7.77 20.86
CA PHE A 205 1.80 8.41 21.40
C PHE A 205 0.74 7.42 21.89
N SER A 206 0.59 6.27 21.22
CA SER A 206 -0.27 5.19 21.70
C SER A 206 0.21 4.66 23.06
N MET A 207 1.51 4.45 23.23
CA MET A 207 2.08 4.01 24.50
C MET A 207 1.87 5.04 25.61
N ILE A 208 2.13 6.33 25.34
CA ILE A 208 1.88 7.42 26.30
C ILE A 208 0.40 7.47 26.69
N LEU A 209 -0.52 7.34 25.75
CA LEU A 209 -1.96 7.30 26.06
C LEU A 209 -2.36 6.03 26.81
N CYS A 210 -1.72 4.91 26.54
CA CYS A 210 -1.98 3.65 27.24
C CYS A 210 -1.53 3.75 28.70
N CYS A 211 -0.35 4.31 28.93
CA CYS A 211 0.15 4.68 30.26
C CYS A 211 -0.73 5.74 30.94
N ALA A 212 -1.24 6.74 30.22
CA ALA A 212 -2.15 7.72 30.82
C ALA A 212 -3.53 7.12 31.17
N ALA A 213 -4.02 6.18 30.35
CA ALA A 213 -5.22 5.39 30.66
C ALA A 213 -4.96 4.46 31.86
N LYS A 214 -3.70 4.01 32.03
CA LYS A 214 -3.04 3.52 33.25
C LYS A 214 -3.53 4.08 34.58
N ASP A 215 -3.46 5.40 34.61
CA ASP A 215 -3.49 6.20 35.83
C ASP A 215 -4.84 6.90 36.00
N ARG A 216 -5.80 6.63 35.08
CA ARG A 216 -7.17 7.15 35.12
C ARG A 216 -8.29 6.24 35.71
N PRO A 217 -8.07 5.08 36.35
CA PRO A 217 -9.18 4.24 36.81
C PRO A 217 -10.05 4.87 37.92
N ASP A 218 -9.64 5.99 38.55
CA ASP A 218 -10.32 6.53 39.74
C ASP A 218 -11.51 7.48 39.46
N MET A 219 -11.81 7.84 38.20
CA MET A 219 -12.83 8.87 37.89
C MET A 219 -14.21 8.32 37.49
N HIS A 220 -14.37 7.00 37.35
CA HIS A 220 -15.70 6.38 37.24
C HIS A 220 -16.43 6.27 38.61
N SER A 221 -15.76 6.65 39.70
CA SER A 221 -16.29 6.69 41.07
C SER A 221 -16.74 8.07 41.52
N TYR A 222 -16.98 9.03 40.62
CA TYR A 222 -17.66 10.28 41.00
C TYR A 222 -19.17 10.00 41.11
N GLN A 223 -19.61 9.44 42.24
CA GLN A 223 -20.96 9.71 42.70
C GLN A 223 -21.07 11.23 42.93
N PRO A 224 -22.14 11.90 42.46
CA PRO A 224 -22.37 13.28 42.85
C PRO A 224 -22.53 13.32 44.37
N VAL A 225 -21.70 14.13 45.04
CA VAL A 225 -21.87 14.43 46.47
C VAL A 225 -23.26 15.06 46.64
N THR A 226 -24.20 14.32 47.20
CA THR A 226 -25.49 14.85 47.64
C THR A 226 -25.24 15.77 48.83
N VAL A 227 -25.47 17.06 48.63
CA VAL A 227 -25.50 18.06 49.69
C VAL A 227 -26.75 17.80 50.53
N GLN A 228 -26.56 17.41 51.80
CA GLN A 228 -27.62 17.44 52.82
C GLN A 228 -27.80 18.86 53.35
#